data_AF-A0A930YI11-F1
#
_entry.id   AF-A0A930YI11-F1
#
_cell.length_a   1.000
_cell.length_b   1.000
_cell.length_c   1.000
_cell.angle_alpha   90.00
_cell.angle_beta   90.00
_cell.angle_gamma   90.00
#
_symmetry.space_group_name_H-M   'P 1'
#
loop_
_entity.id
_entity.type
_entity.pdbx_description
1 polymer ?
#
loop_
_entity_poly.entity_id
_entity_poly.type
_entity_poly.pdbx_seq_one_letter_code
_entity_poly.pdbx_strand_id
1 'polypeptide(L)'
;MKRLLGPVLLVALVLAGCGDAASDTASDPAPSTGTPTDSASTSPPTVDPSSGVEAQTVAILSQTAAGGRVDLNAVPLADEGARHEFAAQFNRPNMENKIARAVASATIPEGFTLMGAVVSIGCDVPPGVTVTQSPDGWVVQPDPVASPLKECFAAVTTVALVAVPA
;
A
#
# COMPACT_ATOMS: atom_id res chain seq x y z
N MET A 1 -16.23 -41.36 19.85
CA MET A 1 -15.65 -41.41 21.21
C MET A 1 -15.81 -40.04 21.85
N LYS A 2 -15.80 -39.99 23.17
CA LYS A 2 -16.41 -38.98 24.06
C LYS A 2 -15.85 -37.55 23.91
N ARG A 3 -16.77 -36.61 24.16
CA ARG A 3 -16.68 -35.14 24.15
C ARG A 3 -15.72 -34.61 25.22
N LEU A 4 -15.08 -33.47 24.95
CA LEU A 4 -14.60 -32.55 25.99
C LEU A 4 -14.94 -31.11 25.58
N LEU A 5 -16.05 -30.62 26.13
CA LEU A 5 -16.32 -29.20 26.31
C LEU A 5 -15.39 -28.69 27.43
N GLY A 6 -14.72 -27.56 27.21
CA GLY A 6 -13.89 -26.87 28.21
C GLY A 6 -14.18 -25.37 28.20
N PRO A 7 -14.09 -24.69 29.35
CA PRO A 7 -15.04 -23.66 29.76
C PRO A 7 -14.67 -22.23 29.38
N VAL A 8 -15.74 -21.44 29.28
CA VAL A 8 -15.84 -19.98 29.31
C VAL A 8 -14.89 -19.38 30.34
N LEU A 9 -13.92 -18.57 29.89
CA LEU A 9 -13.17 -17.66 30.75
C LEU A 9 -13.66 -16.23 30.48
N LEU A 10 -14.41 -15.74 31.45
CA LEU A 10 -14.98 -14.40 31.53
C LEU A 10 -13.91 -13.51 32.19
N VAL A 11 -13.34 -12.56 31.44
CA VAL A 11 -12.35 -11.60 31.97
C VAL A 11 -12.90 -10.18 31.83
N ALA A 12 -12.77 -9.47 32.93
CA ALA A 12 -13.51 -8.30 33.33
C ALA A 12 -13.17 -7.02 32.55
N LEU A 13 -14.22 -6.22 32.35
CA LEU A 13 -14.16 -4.79 32.06
C LEU A 13 -13.38 -4.04 33.15
N VAL A 14 -12.42 -3.22 32.74
CA VAL A 14 -11.96 -2.06 33.51
C VAL A 14 -12.11 -0.82 32.62
N LEU A 15 -13.20 -0.08 32.84
CA LEU A 15 -13.37 1.28 32.36
C LEU A 15 -12.73 2.23 33.38
N ALA A 16 -11.67 2.93 33.00
CA ALA A 16 -11.20 4.12 33.69
C ALA A 16 -10.37 4.98 32.73
N GLY A 17 -10.83 6.19 32.44
CA GLY A 17 -10.06 7.17 31.66
C GLY A 17 -10.87 8.26 30.96
N CYS A 18 -11.81 8.91 31.64
CA CYS A 18 -12.28 10.25 31.25
C CYS A 18 -11.16 11.26 31.57
N GLY A 19 -10.59 11.87 30.54
CA GLY A 19 -9.66 12.99 30.64
C GLY A 19 -10.29 14.24 30.04
N ASP A 20 -10.42 15.25 30.89
CA ASP A 20 -11.17 16.50 30.77
C ASP A 20 -10.57 17.51 29.77
N ALA A 21 -11.44 18.39 29.28
CA ALA A 21 -11.17 19.41 28.26
C ALA A 21 -10.46 20.65 28.82
N ALA A 22 -9.57 21.25 28.03
CA ALA A 22 -9.15 22.65 28.21
C ALA A 22 -8.78 23.31 26.87
N SER A 23 -9.72 24.14 26.42
CA SER A 23 -9.62 25.45 25.76
C SER A 23 -8.41 25.89 24.91
N ASP A 24 -8.81 26.38 23.73
CA ASP A 24 -8.40 27.65 23.10
C ASP A 24 -6.93 27.83 22.69
N THR A 25 -6.69 27.90 21.37
CA THR A 25 -6.60 29.19 20.66
C THR A 25 -6.59 28.92 19.16
N ALA A 26 -7.63 29.36 18.46
CA ALA A 26 -7.61 29.48 17.01
C ALA A 26 -6.70 30.66 16.62
N SER A 27 -5.67 30.39 15.81
CA SER A 27 -4.94 31.44 15.09
C SER A 27 -5.22 31.25 13.62
N ASP A 28 -5.97 32.19 13.05
CA ASP A 28 -6.28 32.31 11.63
C ASP A 28 -5.03 32.85 10.88
N PRO A 29 -4.40 32.08 9.99
CA PRO A 29 -3.36 32.62 9.12
C PRO A 29 -4.01 33.33 7.92
N ALA A 30 -3.71 34.62 7.79
CA ALA A 30 -4.11 35.48 6.67
C ALA A 30 -3.84 34.86 5.28
N PRO A 31 -4.67 35.14 4.27
CA PRO A 31 -4.44 34.67 2.91
C PRO A 31 -3.25 35.40 2.29
N SER A 32 -2.18 34.66 2.02
CA SER A 32 -1.04 35.16 1.23
C SER A 32 -1.29 34.86 -0.25
N THR A 33 -1.62 35.90 -1.01
CA THR A 33 -1.61 35.90 -2.48
C THR A 33 -0.16 35.91 -2.97
N GLY A 34 0.41 34.73 -3.16
CA GLY A 34 1.70 34.53 -3.83
C GLY A 34 1.51 34.33 -5.33
N THR A 35 2.08 35.24 -6.13
CA THR A 35 2.26 35.12 -7.58
C THR A 35 3.23 33.99 -7.95
N PRO A 36 3.00 33.22 -9.03
CA PRO A 36 3.97 32.22 -9.49
C PRO A 36 5.06 32.91 -10.32
N THR A 37 6.32 32.78 -9.89
CA THR A 37 7.50 33.11 -10.70
C THR A 37 8.34 31.84 -10.88
N ASP A 38 8.29 31.36 -12.12
CA ASP A 38 9.31 30.73 -12.97
C ASP A 38 10.49 29.90 -12.43
N SER A 39 10.79 28.89 -13.28
CA SER A 39 12.08 28.25 -13.54
C SER A 39 12.50 27.10 -12.64
N ALA A 40 11.93 25.92 -12.89
CA ALA A 40 12.61 24.67 -12.61
C ALA A 40 13.72 24.46 -13.66
N SER A 41 14.97 24.62 -13.24
CA SER A 41 16.14 24.13 -13.96
C SER A 41 16.13 22.60 -13.96
N THR A 42 15.93 22.00 -15.13
CA THR A 42 16.12 20.57 -15.36
C THR A 42 17.60 20.26 -15.39
N SER A 43 18.19 19.92 -14.25
CA SER A 43 19.47 19.18 -14.24
C SER A 43 19.20 17.74 -14.66
N PRO A 44 19.91 17.19 -15.65
CA PRO A 44 19.78 15.78 -16.01
C PRO A 44 20.23 14.90 -14.85
N PRO A 45 19.56 13.77 -14.57
CA PRO A 45 20.01 12.83 -13.55
C PRO A 45 21.37 12.25 -13.94
N THR A 46 22.34 12.36 -13.03
CA THR A 46 23.59 11.60 -13.10
C THR A 46 23.25 10.14 -12.87
N VAL A 47 23.29 9.35 -13.95
CA VAL A 47 23.16 7.89 -13.88
C VAL A 47 24.47 7.33 -13.36
N ASP A 48 24.45 6.82 -12.12
CA ASP A 48 25.57 6.08 -11.53
C ASP A 48 25.59 4.65 -12.11
N PRO A 49 26.68 4.19 -12.76
CA PRO A 49 26.71 2.93 -13.49
C PRO A 49 27.03 1.72 -12.59
N SER A 50 26.41 1.60 -11.41
CA SER A 50 26.38 0.33 -10.67
C SER A 50 25.13 -0.46 -11.07
N SER A 51 25.07 -0.84 -12.35
CA SER A 51 23.91 -1.39 -13.03
C SER A 51 23.63 -2.84 -12.61
N GLY A 52 23.04 -3.02 -11.44
CA GLY A 52 22.06 -4.08 -11.23
C GLY A 52 20.75 -3.67 -11.90
N VAL A 53 20.06 -4.60 -12.53
CA VAL A 53 18.74 -4.32 -13.11
C VAL A 53 17.76 -4.04 -11.96
N GLU A 54 17.29 -2.81 -11.83
CA GLU A 54 16.43 -2.40 -10.70
C GLU A 54 14.98 -2.84 -10.89
N ALA A 55 14.32 -3.15 -9.78
CA ALA A 55 12.88 -3.40 -9.77
C ALA A 55 12.10 -2.14 -10.19
N GLN A 56 10.98 -2.34 -10.89
CA GLN A 56 10.15 -1.27 -11.43
C GLN A 56 8.74 -1.33 -10.85
N THR A 57 8.21 -0.18 -10.42
CA THR A 57 6.80 -0.08 -10.03
C THR A 57 5.93 -0.04 -11.28
N VAL A 58 5.09 -1.06 -11.45
CA VAL A 58 4.17 -1.17 -12.60
C VAL A 58 2.88 -0.39 -12.33
N ALA A 59 2.30 -0.56 -11.12
CA ALA A 59 1.09 0.15 -10.73
C ALA A 59 0.93 0.21 -9.21
N ILE A 60 0.28 1.27 -8.73
CA ILE A 60 -0.26 1.35 -7.38
C ILE A 60 -1.78 1.43 -7.49
N LEU A 61 -2.45 0.37 -7.07
CA LEU A 61 -3.89 0.19 -7.17
C LEU A 61 -4.52 0.41 -5.81
N SER A 62 -5.52 1.28 -5.73
CA SER A 62 -6.23 1.54 -4.48
C SER A 62 -7.72 1.28 -4.60
N GLN A 63 -8.35 0.81 -3.53
CA GLN A 63 -9.80 0.68 -3.46
C GLN A 63 -10.32 0.76 -2.03
N THR A 64 -11.32 1.61 -1.83
CA THR A 64 -12.06 1.74 -0.58
C THR A 64 -12.80 0.44 -0.24
N ALA A 65 -12.69 0.01 1.02
CA ALA A 65 -13.36 -1.15 1.61
C ALA A 65 -13.15 -2.45 0.82
N ALA A 66 -11.97 -2.64 0.23
CA ALA A 66 -11.63 -3.90 -0.45
C ALA A 66 -11.26 -5.03 0.52
N GLY A 67 -10.86 -4.73 1.76
CA GLY A 67 -10.42 -5.74 2.72
C GLY A 67 -9.01 -6.23 2.43
N GLY A 68 -8.75 -7.53 2.61
CA GLY A 68 -7.42 -8.13 2.47
C GLY A 68 -6.60 -8.05 3.76
N ARG A 69 -5.33 -8.44 3.66
CA ARG A 69 -4.35 -8.34 4.75
C ARG A 69 -3.10 -7.68 4.19
N VAL A 70 -2.52 -6.76 4.96
CA VAL A 70 -1.21 -6.20 4.60
C VAL A 70 -0.18 -7.31 4.66
N ASP A 71 0.53 -7.51 3.56
CA ASP A 71 1.69 -8.38 3.44
C ASP A 71 2.63 -7.74 2.43
N LEU A 72 3.82 -7.37 2.91
CA LEU A 72 4.82 -6.65 2.12
C LEU A 72 5.65 -7.62 1.26
N ASN A 73 5.55 -8.93 1.53
CA ASN A 73 6.22 -9.94 0.72
C ASN A 73 5.48 -10.08 -0.61
N ALA A 74 6.16 -9.75 -1.70
CA ALA A 74 5.58 -9.80 -3.03
C ALA A 74 5.38 -11.26 -3.46
N VAL A 75 4.23 -11.54 -4.06
CA VAL A 75 3.92 -12.85 -4.65
C VAL A 75 3.83 -12.78 -6.17
N PRO A 76 4.21 -13.85 -6.90
CA PRO A 76 4.12 -13.87 -8.36
C PRO A 76 2.69 -13.71 -8.87
N LEU A 77 2.50 -12.96 -9.97
CA LEU A 77 1.21 -12.73 -10.62
C LEU A 77 1.22 -13.05 -12.13
N ALA A 78 2.16 -13.90 -12.55
CA ALA A 78 2.45 -14.19 -13.96
C ALA A 78 1.23 -14.77 -14.71
N ASP A 79 0.49 -15.69 -14.09
CA ASP A 79 -0.67 -16.34 -14.68
C ASP A 79 -1.99 -15.96 -14.01
N GLU A 80 -3.09 -16.33 -14.66
CA GLU A 80 -4.44 -16.01 -14.22
C GLU A 80 -4.81 -16.69 -12.89
N GLY A 81 -4.34 -17.91 -12.65
CA GLY A 81 -4.59 -18.64 -11.42
C GLY A 81 -3.96 -17.95 -10.22
N ALA A 82 -2.68 -17.57 -10.34
CA ALA A 82 -1.96 -16.82 -9.30
C ALA A 82 -2.64 -15.47 -9.00
N ARG A 83 -3.13 -14.77 -10.03
CA ARG A 83 -3.88 -13.51 -9.83
C ARG A 83 -5.21 -13.72 -9.10
N HIS A 84 -5.93 -14.78 -9.45
CA HIS A 84 -7.18 -15.11 -8.77
C HIS A 84 -6.95 -15.48 -7.30
N GLU A 85 -5.93 -16.30 -7.01
CA GLU A 85 -5.56 -16.67 -5.64
C GLU A 85 -5.15 -15.43 -4.82
N PHE A 86 -4.31 -14.56 -5.39
CA PHE A 86 -3.94 -13.30 -4.75
C PHE A 86 -5.16 -12.42 -4.49
N ALA A 87 -6.11 -12.35 -5.43
CA ALA A 87 -7.31 -11.52 -5.31
C ALA A 87 -8.38 -12.09 -4.36
N ALA A 88 -8.34 -13.40 -4.08
CA ALA A 88 -9.32 -14.08 -3.22
C ALA A 88 -9.33 -13.55 -1.77
N GLN A 89 -8.30 -12.82 -1.35
CA GLN A 89 -8.26 -12.16 -0.04
C GLN A 89 -9.16 -10.93 0.08
N PHE A 90 -9.61 -10.35 -1.05
CA PHE A 90 -10.42 -9.14 -1.06
C PHE A 90 -11.91 -9.46 -0.95
N ASN A 91 -12.64 -8.64 -0.20
CA ASN A 91 -14.09 -8.76 -0.01
C ASN A 91 -14.88 -8.15 -1.18
N ARG A 92 -14.20 -7.61 -2.19
CA ARG A 92 -14.81 -6.85 -3.29
C ARG A 92 -14.20 -7.28 -4.64
N PRO A 93 -15.02 -7.71 -5.61
CA PRO A 93 -14.52 -8.19 -6.92
C PRO A 93 -13.87 -7.08 -7.76
N ASN A 94 -14.15 -5.80 -7.45
CA ASN A 94 -13.56 -4.69 -8.18
C ASN A 94 -12.03 -4.63 -8.07
N MET A 95 -11.43 -5.16 -6.99
CA MET A 95 -9.97 -5.14 -6.83
C MET A 95 -9.32 -6.14 -7.81
N GLU A 96 -9.87 -7.35 -7.92
CA GLU A 96 -9.46 -8.34 -8.93
C GLU A 96 -9.51 -7.75 -10.34
N ASN A 97 -10.61 -7.09 -10.68
CA ASN A 97 -10.77 -6.42 -11.97
C ASN A 97 -9.74 -5.31 -12.21
N LYS A 98 -9.34 -4.56 -11.17
CA LYS A 98 -8.28 -3.54 -11.28
C LYS A 98 -6.91 -4.20 -11.52
N ILE A 99 -6.60 -5.27 -10.79
CA ILE A 99 -5.36 -6.04 -10.96
C ILE A 99 -5.29 -6.61 -12.38
N ALA A 100 -6.33 -7.29 -12.84
CA ALA A 100 -6.38 -7.88 -14.17
C ALA A 100 -6.18 -6.84 -15.28
N ARG A 101 -6.83 -5.68 -15.17
CA ARG A 101 -6.64 -4.57 -16.13
C ARG A 101 -5.22 -4.01 -16.11
N ALA A 102 -4.66 -3.78 -14.92
CA ALA A 102 -3.31 -3.26 -14.78
C ALA A 102 -2.27 -4.23 -15.38
N VAL A 103 -2.41 -5.53 -15.11
CA VAL A 103 -1.57 -6.58 -15.70
C VAL A 103 -1.71 -6.61 -17.22
N ALA A 104 -2.93 -6.57 -17.76
CA ALA A 104 -3.16 -6.59 -19.20
C ALA A 104 -2.59 -5.36 -19.94
N SER A 105 -2.47 -4.22 -19.26
CA SER A 105 -1.87 -3.01 -19.80
C SER A 105 -0.36 -2.89 -19.58
N ALA A 106 0.24 -3.76 -18.76
CA ALA A 106 1.63 -3.66 -18.38
C ALA A 106 2.54 -4.28 -19.45
N THR A 107 3.59 -3.55 -19.83
CA THR A 107 4.71 -4.10 -20.59
C THR A 107 5.79 -4.53 -19.61
N ILE A 108 5.97 -5.83 -19.42
CA ILE A 108 7.01 -6.37 -18.55
C ILE A 108 8.27 -6.64 -19.40
N PRO A 109 9.42 -6.03 -19.09
CA PRO A 109 10.65 -6.28 -19.84
C PRO A 109 11.08 -7.74 -19.76
N GLU A 110 11.83 -8.20 -20.76
CA GLU A 110 12.44 -9.54 -20.71
C GLU A 110 13.37 -9.67 -19.49
N GLY A 111 13.36 -10.84 -18.85
CA GLY A 111 14.14 -11.09 -17.63
C GLY A 111 13.50 -10.55 -16.34
N PHE A 112 12.26 -10.07 -16.39
CA PHE A 112 11.50 -9.65 -15.21
C PHE A 112 10.27 -10.53 -14.95
N THR A 113 9.89 -10.62 -13.68
CA THR A 113 8.67 -11.27 -13.20
C THR A 113 7.74 -10.23 -12.59
N LEU A 114 6.45 -10.29 -12.95
CA LEU A 114 5.42 -9.46 -12.33
C LEU A 114 5.03 -10.05 -10.96
N MET A 115 5.12 -9.22 -9.92
CA MET A 115 4.78 -9.55 -8.55
C MET A 115 3.75 -8.56 -7.99
N GLY A 116 3.03 -8.94 -6.94
CA GLY A 116 2.11 -8.06 -6.23
C GLY A 116 2.20 -8.18 -4.72
N ALA A 117 1.94 -7.07 -4.02
CA ALA A 117 1.91 -7.01 -2.56
C ALA A 117 0.77 -6.10 -2.10
N VAL A 118 0.13 -6.43 -0.97
CA VAL A 118 -0.81 -5.53 -0.30
C VAL A 118 -0.02 -4.65 0.65
N VAL A 119 0.32 -3.46 0.19
CA VAL A 119 1.30 -2.60 0.87
C VAL A 119 0.70 -1.76 1.98
N SER A 120 -0.61 -1.47 1.94
CA SER A 120 -1.29 -0.75 3.01
C SER A 120 -2.79 -1.01 3.04
N ILE A 121 -3.36 -0.89 4.22
CA ILE A 121 -4.80 -0.74 4.44
C ILE A 121 -4.95 0.43 5.42
N GLY A 122 -5.41 1.57 4.93
CA GLY A 122 -5.43 2.82 5.70
C GLY A 122 -6.24 3.91 5.01
N CYS A 123 -6.12 5.15 5.48
CA CYS A 123 -6.94 6.26 4.95
C CYS A 123 -6.31 6.87 3.70
N ASP A 124 -4.99 6.79 3.63
CA ASP A 124 -4.19 7.38 2.58
C ASP A 124 -3.69 6.30 1.61
N VAL A 125 -3.44 6.72 0.38
CA VAL A 125 -2.77 5.90 -0.62
C VAL A 125 -1.29 6.31 -0.64
N PRO A 126 -0.34 5.38 -0.41
CA PRO A 126 1.07 5.65 -0.58
C PRO A 126 1.39 6.25 -1.96
N PRO A 127 2.23 7.29 -2.05
CA PRO A 127 2.56 7.93 -3.34
C PRO A 127 3.48 7.06 -4.22
N GLY A 128 4.14 6.08 -3.61
CA GLY A 128 5.15 5.25 -4.23
C GLY A 128 5.42 3.99 -3.40
N VAL A 129 6.34 3.17 -3.88
CA VAL A 129 6.88 2.01 -3.16
C VAL A 129 8.37 1.89 -3.42
N THR A 130 9.09 1.40 -2.42
CA THR A 130 10.48 0.95 -2.53
C THR A 130 10.50 -0.58 -2.54
N VAL A 131 11.19 -1.17 -3.51
CA VAL A 131 11.29 -2.63 -3.67
C VAL A 131 12.70 -3.08 -3.28
N THR A 132 12.80 -4.07 -2.39
CA THR A 132 14.08 -4.60 -1.91
C THR A 132 14.10 -6.12 -1.97
N GLN A 133 15.26 -6.69 -2.29
CA GLN A 133 15.48 -8.13 -2.25
C GLN A 133 15.89 -8.55 -0.83
N SER A 134 15.26 -9.59 -0.32
CA SER A 134 15.57 -10.22 0.96
C SER A 134 15.87 -11.72 0.77
N PRO A 135 16.40 -12.43 1.78
CA PRO A 135 16.58 -13.88 1.70
C PRO A 135 15.29 -14.68 1.44
N ASP A 136 14.14 -14.13 1.86
CA ASP A 136 12.84 -14.79 1.77
C ASP A 136 12.04 -14.38 0.51
N GLY A 137 12.60 -13.50 -0.33
CA GLY A 137 11.97 -12.99 -1.54
C GLY A 137 12.00 -11.47 -1.64
N TRP A 138 11.07 -10.91 -2.42
CA TRP A 138 10.98 -9.47 -2.66
C TRP A 138 10.04 -8.80 -1.65
N VAL A 139 10.49 -7.69 -1.05
CA VAL A 139 9.70 -6.89 -0.11
C VAL A 139 9.35 -5.55 -0.77
N VAL A 140 8.07 -5.18 -0.75
CA VAL A 140 7.54 -3.95 -1.32
C VAL A 140 7.06 -3.04 -0.19
N GLN A 141 7.88 -2.06 0.16
CA GLN A 141 7.60 -1.11 1.23
C GLN A 141 6.87 0.11 0.65
N PRO A 142 5.71 0.52 1.17
CA PRO A 142 5.08 1.78 0.77
C PRO A 142 5.91 2.98 1.21
N ASP A 143 6.00 3.98 0.34
CA ASP A 143 6.59 5.27 0.69
C ASP A 143 5.66 6.02 1.66
N PRO A 144 6.21 6.80 2.61
CA PRO A 144 5.42 7.54 3.57
C PRO A 144 4.58 8.63 2.88
N VAL A 145 3.34 8.77 3.33
CA VAL A 145 2.45 9.86 2.91
C VAL A 145 2.88 11.13 3.63
N ALA A 146 3.18 12.20 2.89
CA ALA A 146 3.72 13.44 3.45
C ALA A 146 2.79 14.12 4.46
N SER A 147 1.48 14.08 4.21
CA SER A 147 0.44 14.70 5.03
C SER A 147 -0.72 13.70 5.23
N PRO A 148 -0.58 12.71 6.13
CA PRO A 148 -1.58 11.67 6.30
C PRO A 148 -2.86 12.23 6.94
N LEU A 149 -4.00 11.74 6.50
CA LEU A 149 -5.30 12.09 7.07
C LEU A 149 -5.38 11.63 8.54
N LYS A 150 -5.98 12.47 9.38
CA LYS A 150 -6.19 12.14 10.81
C LYS A 150 -7.35 11.18 11.03
N GLU A 151 -8.36 11.28 10.17
CA GLU A 151 -9.61 10.53 10.28
C GLU A 151 -9.79 9.58 9.12
N CYS A 152 -10.25 8.37 9.43
CA CYS A 152 -10.51 7.30 8.45
C CYS A 152 -12.00 7.03 8.31
N PHE A 153 -12.68 7.75 7.42
CA PHE A 153 -14.10 7.48 7.17
C PHE A 153 -14.33 6.13 6.48
N ALA A 154 -13.36 5.69 5.66
CA ALA A 154 -13.36 4.35 5.09
C ALA A 154 -11.92 3.93 4.74
N ALA A 155 -11.54 2.73 5.16
CA ALA A 155 -10.22 2.19 4.84
C ALA A 155 -10.10 1.95 3.33
N VAL A 156 -8.93 2.28 2.79
CA VAL A 156 -8.48 2.06 1.42
C VAL A 156 -7.41 0.97 1.46
N THR A 157 -7.65 -0.10 0.72
CA THR A 157 -6.63 -1.13 0.48
C THR A 157 -5.78 -0.69 -0.71
N THR A 158 -4.47 -0.71 -0.55
CA THR A 158 -3.51 -0.42 -1.62
C THR A 158 -2.71 -1.67 -1.96
N VAL A 159 -2.69 -2.01 -3.24
CA VAL A 159 -1.87 -3.07 -3.84
C VAL A 159 -0.81 -2.43 -4.72
N ALA A 160 0.44 -2.84 -4.55
CA ALA A 160 1.50 -2.49 -5.49
C ALA A 160 1.76 -3.66 -6.42
N LEU A 161 1.84 -3.38 -7.72
CA LEU A 161 2.31 -4.30 -8.75
C LEU A 161 3.72 -3.85 -9.16
N VAL A 162 4.67 -4.77 -9.13
CA VAL A 162 6.08 -4.48 -9.39
C VAL A 162 6.66 -5.51 -10.35
N ALA A 163 7.53 -5.10 -11.25
CA ALA A 163 8.35 -5.97 -12.07
C ALA A 163 9.71 -6.08 -11.41
N VAL A 164 10.14 -7.30 -11.06
CA VAL A 164 11.44 -7.56 -10.43
C VAL A 164 12.29 -8.45 -11.34
N PRO A 165 13.63 -8.37 -11.28
CA PRO A 165 14.49 -9.34 -11.96
C PRO A 165 14.10 -10.78 -11.59
N ALA A 166 14.02 -11.65 -12.60
CA ALA A 166 13.66 -13.06 -12.47
C ALA A 166 14.78 -13.94 -11.90
#